data_AF-A0AAU6E627-F1
#
_entry.id   AF-A0AAU6E627-F1
#
_cell.length_a   1.000
_cell.length_b   1.000
_cell.length_c   1.000
_cell.angle_alpha   90.00
_cell.angle_beta   90.00
_cell.angle_gamma   90.00
#
_symmetry.space_group_name_H-M   'P 1'
#
loop_
_entity.id
_entity.type
_entity.pdbx_description
1 polymer ?
#
loop_
_entity_poly.entity_id
_entity_poly.type
_entity_poly.pdbx_seq_one_letter_code
_entity_poly.pdbx_strand_id
1 'polypeptide(L)'
;MSTLPARREERHTGVPKAERHTYAELMLPIKDEDGECFLVELDEHGHPVLPKVRLEKIAGTDELPGIVSREVRNQLDLEVGYLGLLTFEGIWPSLSMTVVASVQTAPPGSRFKSLNLSEVKARSMGLRHRELFETAHRWYEAERSAVELIHDVGRSFDSALNLLSHRRSTEGDRQGWEQYFRANSIGTLSTADGILAALHAGAGYELIEKPLEALRGLQTPAGGWGIRRSLVGTSDIPITECTCACLWAFHKAGLRPENEPAVREGIVWLERTQRPDGGWSSSDADVGSLVFPTASAVRVLALFKRSEIVDQGIAWLRGAQRNDGGWGAVAENVTSSPAFTAAAVLALSSAGVAADDDAVKEGCAYLIRTFSSERPDPWEATSSNSLVDTENHARMVFRHFATPWALAALCVAGHDLSHPVVLAATRQLLRLQKQPAGTWPCGHPDPDPPTVWAVHDAVHALRAVIDSSTRNPAPLIRDRYVAAERRTMTELAVSLLGQDLSGGESSGGPPRQHRNWISTLWLSLLTVAVALIGLEQLGILEKLQSSSGLSQVGAALAAFVVTSVGALAPTIAAEEYRIRRSQSKNRQLEKE
;
A
#
# COMPACT_ATOMS: atom_id res chain seq x y z
N MET A 1 57.00 77.97 -1.77
CA MET A 1 57.78 76.72 -1.92
C MET A 1 57.47 75.82 -0.72
N SER A 2 57.11 74.59 -1.06
CA SER A 2 56.80 73.39 -0.27
C SER A 2 57.53 73.22 1.08
N THR A 3 56.82 72.80 2.14
CA THR A 3 56.95 71.46 2.79
C THR A 3 56.03 71.30 4.03
N LEU A 4 55.60 70.06 4.27
CA LEU A 4 54.54 69.52 5.16
C LEU A 4 54.65 69.82 6.68
N PRO A 5 53.55 69.55 7.43
CA PRO A 5 53.72 68.60 8.54
C PRO A 5 52.62 67.53 8.70
N ALA A 6 53.11 66.33 9.04
CA ALA A 6 52.69 65.33 10.03
C ALA A 6 51.21 64.91 10.23
N ARG A 7 51.04 63.58 10.13
CA ARG A 7 49.87 62.75 10.43
C ARG A 7 49.32 62.95 11.85
N ARG A 8 47.99 62.94 11.95
CA ARG A 8 47.21 62.80 13.19
C ARG A 8 46.92 61.31 13.41
N GLU A 9 47.29 60.77 14.57
CA GLU A 9 46.83 59.47 15.06
C GLU A 9 45.35 59.56 15.47
N GLU A 10 44.50 58.78 14.82
CA GLU A 10 43.11 58.56 15.23
C GLU A 10 42.99 57.32 16.10
N ARG A 11 42.16 57.47 17.13
CA ARG A 11 41.89 56.53 18.22
C ARG A 11 41.29 55.23 17.69
N HIS A 12 41.87 54.11 18.09
CA HIS A 12 41.20 52.81 18.04
C HIS A 12 40.02 52.79 19.02
N THR A 13 38.80 52.92 18.49
CA THR A 13 37.58 52.46 19.16
C THR A 13 37.39 50.98 18.87
N GLY A 14 37.30 50.18 19.94
CA GLY A 14 37.14 48.74 19.86
C GLY A 14 35.81 48.35 19.20
N VAL A 15 35.89 47.46 18.21
CA VAL A 15 34.75 46.71 17.67
C VAL A 15 34.31 45.70 18.75
N PRO A 16 33.00 45.56 19.06
CA PRO A 16 32.54 44.54 20.00
C PRO A 16 32.78 43.16 19.41
N LYS A 17 33.40 42.26 20.19
CA LYS A 17 33.45 40.83 19.86
C LYS A 17 32.01 40.29 19.81
N ALA A 18 31.56 39.86 18.63
CA ALA A 18 30.32 39.11 18.50
C ALA A 18 30.40 37.81 19.33
N GLU A 19 29.57 37.70 20.35
CA GLU A 19 29.33 36.45 21.06
C GLU A 19 28.78 35.42 20.05
N ARG A 20 29.55 34.36 19.77
CA ARG A 20 29.09 33.24 18.95
C ARG A 20 28.12 32.40 19.78
N HIS A 21 26.86 32.80 19.84
CA HIS A 21 25.80 31.97 20.41
C HIS A 21 25.64 30.70 19.57
N THR A 22 25.63 29.55 20.25
CA THR A 22 25.55 28.20 19.68
C THR A 22 24.06 27.82 19.59
N TYR A 23 23.45 27.88 18.41
CA TYR A 23 22.03 27.56 18.23
C TYR A 23 21.75 26.97 16.84
N ALA A 24 20.85 25.99 16.77
CA ALA A 24 20.27 25.57 15.48
C ALA A 24 19.04 26.41 15.12
N GLU A 25 18.73 26.51 13.83
CA GLU A 25 17.60 27.29 13.33
C GLU A 25 16.62 26.37 12.57
N LEU A 26 15.35 26.39 12.96
CA LEU A 26 14.25 25.76 12.22
C LEU A 26 13.63 26.78 11.27
N MET A 27 13.62 26.49 9.98
CA MET A 27 12.87 27.22 8.95
C MET A 27 11.57 26.46 8.65
N LEU A 28 10.43 27.13 8.75
CA LEU A 28 9.13 26.47 8.81
C LEU A 28 8.21 26.92 7.68
N PRO A 29 8.10 26.18 6.55
CA PRO A 29 6.98 26.35 5.64
C PRO A 29 5.70 25.87 6.33
N ILE A 30 4.97 26.79 6.93
CA ILE A 30 3.73 26.52 7.67
C ILE A 30 2.54 26.74 6.75
N LYS A 31 1.70 25.72 6.56
CA LYS A 31 0.39 25.86 5.93
C LYS A 31 -0.65 26.37 6.92
N ASP A 32 -1.55 27.23 6.46
CA ASP A 32 -2.70 27.70 7.24
C ASP A 32 -3.71 26.56 7.52
N GLU A 33 -4.72 26.83 8.34
CA GLU A 33 -5.75 25.84 8.71
C GLU A 33 -6.47 25.27 7.48
N ASP A 34 -6.76 26.12 6.51
CA ASP A 34 -7.41 25.74 5.26
C ASP A 34 -6.46 25.09 4.26
N GLY A 35 -5.14 25.07 4.52
CA GLY A 35 -4.15 24.44 3.66
C GLY A 35 -3.88 25.12 2.32
N GLU A 36 -4.56 26.22 2.02
CA GLU A 36 -4.46 26.94 0.76
C GLU A 36 -3.22 27.84 0.73
N CYS A 37 -2.92 28.50 1.84
CA CYS A 37 -1.85 29.49 1.92
C CYS A 37 -0.70 29.06 2.83
N PHE A 38 0.48 29.60 2.56
CA PHE A 38 1.60 29.56 3.48
C PHE A 38 1.58 30.79 4.38
N LEU A 39 1.83 30.58 5.66
CA LEU A 39 2.13 31.65 6.60
C LEU A 39 3.60 32.05 6.45
N VAL A 40 3.81 33.30 6.04
CA VAL A 40 5.14 33.87 5.79
C VAL A 40 5.28 35.23 6.44
N GLU A 41 6.52 35.63 6.70
CA GLU A 41 6.87 37.03 6.96
C GLU A 41 7.30 37.68 5.63
N LEU A 42 7.21 39.01 5.53
CA LEU A 42 7.71 39.74 4.36
C LEU A 42 8.97 40.51 4.77
N ASP A 43 10.04 40.38 3.99
CA ASP A 43 11.21 41.22 4.17
C ASP A 43 10.95 42.67 3.71
N GLU A 44 11.93 43.55 3.88
CA GLU A 44 11.86 44.97 3.47
C GLU A 44 11.60 45.16 1.96
N HIS A 45 11.84 44.13 1.15
CA HIS A 45 11.65 44.12 -0.29
C HIS A 45 10.35 43.41 -0.72
N GLY A 46 9.55 42.92 0.24
CA GLY A 46 8.28 42.23 0.00
C GLY A 46 8.42 40.76 -0.42
N HIS A 47 9.60 40.15 -0.24
CA HIS A 47 9.79 38.73 -0.47
C HIS A 47 9.29 37.90 0.72
N PRO A 48 8.66 36.74 0.48
CA PRO A 48 8.24 35.84 1.53
C PRO A 48 9.45 35.20 2.20
N VAL A 49 9.52 35.30 3.52
CA VAL A 49 10.52 34.67 4.39
C VAL A 49 9.83 33.63 5.26
N LEU A 50 10.45 32.46 5.38
CA LEU A 50 9.94 31.40 6.25
C LEU A 50 10.03 31.83 7.72
N PRO A 51 8.98 31.59 8.53
CA PRO A 51 9.07 31.67 9.98
C PRO A 51 10.27 30.89 10.50
N LYS A 52 10.98 31.47 11.47
CA LYS A 52 12.20 30.92 12.06
C LYS A 52 12.06 30.73 13.56
N VAL A 53 12.54 29.59 14.04
CA VAL A 53 12.57 29.24 15.47
C VAL A 53 13.97 28.81 15.84
N ARG A 54 14.48 29.27 16.98
CA ARG A 54 15.83 28.94 17.45
C ARG A 54 15.81 27.76 18.41
N LEU A 55 16.75 26.85 18.24
CA LEU A 55 16.97 25.70 19.10
C LEU A 55 18.29 25.87 19.85
N GLU A 56 18.21 26.12 21.16
CA GLU A 56 19.40 26.28 22.00
C GLU A 56 20.04 24.93 22.37
N LYS A 57 19.26 23.84 22.38
CA LYS A 57 19.74 22.46 22.60
C LYS A 57 18.91 21.45 21.80
N ILE A 58 19.58 20.43 21.25
CA ILE A 58 18.95 19.24 20.63
C ILE A 58 19.04 18.03 21.60
N ALA A 59 19.34 18.25 22.88
CA ALA A 59 19.60 17.17 23.84
C ALA A 59 18.37 16.83 24.72
N GLY A 60 17.89 15.59 24.63
CA GLY A 60 16.81 15.01 25.45
C GLY A 60 16.24 13.72 24.86
N THR A 61 15.32 13.08 25.58
CA THR A 61 14.52 11.92 25.11
C THR A 61 13.36 12.31 24.19
N ASP A 62 13.20 13.60 23.89
CA ASP A 62 12.09 14.12 23.09
C ASP A 62 12.35 13.94 21.59
N GLU A 63 11.36 13.42 20.88
CA GLU A 63 11.41 13.30 19.42
C GLU A 63 11.28 14.68 18.74
N LEU A 64 11.89 14.84 17.55
CA LEU A 64 11.88 16.08 16.76
C LEU A 64 10.47 16.71 16.60
N PRO A 65 9.37 15.96 16.36
CA PRO A 65 8.03 16.52 16.31
C PRO A 65 7.65 17.28 17.59
N GLY A 66 7.96 16.72 18.76
CA GLY A 66 7.68 17.35 20.06
C GLY A 66 8.49 18.63 20.27
N ILE A 67 9.74 18.65 19.81
CA ILE A 67 10.59 19.85 19.84
C ILE A 67 9.99 20.94 18.95
N VAL A 68 9.61 20.62 17.72
CA VAL A 68 9.03 21.57 16.76
C VAL A 68 7.75 22.18 17.31
N SER A 69 6.78 21.36 17.74
CA SER A 69 5.52 21.87 18.27
C SER A 69 5.71 22.75 19.52
N ARG A 70 6.64 22.39 20.42
CA ARG A 70 6.96 23.19 21.61
C ARG A 70 7.58 24.54 21.25
N GLU A 71 8.62 24.53 20.43
CA GLU A 71 9.38 25.75 20.14
C GLU A 71 8.63 26.72 19.23
N VAL A 72 7.79 26.19 18.32
CA VAL A 72 6.86 27.01 17.52
C VAL A 72 5.81 27.68 18.40
N ARG A 73 5.22 26.95 19.36
CA ARG A 73 4.29 27.54 20.33
C ARG A 73 4.96 28.64 21.16
N ASN A 74 6.17 28.38 21.66
CA ASN A 74 6.88 29.31 22.54
C ASN A 74 7.36 30.59 21.83
N GLN A 75 7.82 30.49 20.58
CA GLN A 75 8.49 31.60 19.88
C GLN A 75 7.61 32.30 18.84
N LEU A 76 6.61 31.60 18.29
CA LEU A 76 5.74 32.11 17.23
C LEU A 76 4.27 32.22 17.65
N ASP A 77 3.90 31.74 18.84
CA ASP A 77 2.51 31.72 19.34
C ASP A 77 1.54 30.99 18.37
N LEU A 78 2.03 29.91 17.74
CA LEU A 78 1.26 29.07 16.83
C LEU A 78 1.17 27.64 17.37
N GLU A 79 -0.02 27.05 17.30
CA GLU A 79 -0.16 25.60 17.46
C GLU A 79 -0.02 24.93 16.10
N VAL A 80 1.01 24.08 15.96
CA VAL A 80 1.30 23.42 14.69
C VAL A 80 1.44 21.91 14.85
N GLY A 81 0.94 21.20 13.84
CA GLY A 81 1.22 19.79 13.60
C GLY A 81 2.51 19.65 12.78
N TYR A 82 3.39 18.76 13.22
CA TYR A 82 4.59 18.38 12.48
C TYR A 82 4.23 17.50 11.27
N LEU A 83 4.69 17.86 10.08
CA LEU A 83 4.47 17.08 8.86
C LEU A 83 5.74 16.34 8.40
N GLY A 84 6.92 16.95 8.54
CA GLY A 84 8.20 16.25 8.34
C GLY A 84 9.43 17.16 8.21
N LEU A 85 10.63 16.55 8.20
CA LEU A 85 11.91 17.21 7.92
C LEU A 85 12.29 17.11 6.43
N LEU A 86 12.30 18.24 5.71
CA LEU A 86 12.64 18.30 4.28
C LEU A 86 14.14 18.19 4.01
N THR A 87 14.92 19.01 4.70
CA THR A 87 16.35 19.15 4.47
C THR A 87 17.02 19.78 5.70
N PHE A 88 18.34 19.64 5.80
CA PHE A 88 19.16 20.38 6.73
C PHE A 88 20.43 20.87 6.02
N GLU A 89 20.95 22.00 6.47
CA GLU A 89 22.20 22.58 6.00
C GLU A 89 23.11 22.92 7.19
N GLY A 90 24.41 22.76 6.97
CA GLY A 90 25.42 23.06 7.97
C GLY A 90 25.63 21.95 8.99
N ILE A 91 26.44 22.27 9.99
CA ILE A 91 26.86 21.36 11.06
C ILE A 91 26.77 22.12 12.37
N TRP A 92 26.47 21.42 13.47
CA TRP A 92 26.41 22.07 14.79
C TRP A 92 27.75 22.79 15.09
N PRO A 93 27.74 24.02 15.66
CA PRO A 93 26.61 24.80 16.16
C PRO A 93 25.71 25.48 15.13
N SER A 94 26.13 25.58 13.87
CA SER A 94 25.47 26.36 12.82
C SER A 94 24.63 25.45 11.93
N LEU A 95 23.66 24.77 12.53
CA LEU A 95 22.74 23.85 11.86
C LEU A 95 21.44 24.58 11.52
N SER A 96 20.98 24.47 10.27
CA SER A 96 19.66 24.92 9.85
C SER A 96 18.84 23.73 9.36
N MET A 97 17.59 23.62 9.76
CA MET A 97 16.68 22.55 9.36
C MET A 97 15.40 23.13 8.79
N THR A 98 14.91 22.57 7.69
CA THR A 98 13.62 22.96 7.11
C THR A 98 12.56 21.93 7.46
N VAL A 99 11.56 22.34 8.24
CA VAL A 99 10.50 21.46 8.74
C VAL A 99 9.15 21.93 8.23
N VAL A 100 8.40 21.04 7.57
CA VAL A 100 7.03 21.34 7.14
C VAL A 100 6.10 21.15 8.33
N ALA A 101 5.21 22.11 8.51
CA ALA A 101 4.19 22.06 9.54
C ALA A 101 2.87 22.64 9.02
N SER A 102 1.77 22.33 9.71
CA SER A 102 0.46 22.91 9.44
C SER A 102 -0.13 23.49 10.71
N VAL A 103 -0.78 24.64 10.62
CA VAL A 103 -1.49 25.23 11.75
C VAL A 103 -2.67 24.35 12.16
N GLN A 104 -2.81 24.12 13.45
CA GLN A 104 -3.99 23.49 14.05
C GLN A 104 -5.00 24.52 14.52
N THR A 105 -4.52 25.63 15.11
CA THR A 105 -5.32 26.81 15.47
C THR A 105 -4.50 28.10 15.30
N ALA A 106 -5.02 29.07 14.56
CA ALA A 106 -4.42 30.38 14.33
C ALA A 106 -5.03 31.45 15.26
N PRO A 107 -4.25 32.14 16.11
CA PRO A 107 -4.77 33.24 16.92
C PRO A 107 -5.22 34.43 16.04
N PRO A 108 -6.31 35.13 16.39
CA PRO A 108 -6.73 36.35 15.70
C PRO A 108 -5.65 37.43 15.79
N GLY A 109 -5.20 37.97 14.65
CA GLY A 109 -4.23 39.07 14.61
C GLY A 109 -2.75 38.66 14.54
N SER A 110 -2.44 37.45 14.06
CA SER A 110 -1.05 37.00 13.87
C SER A 110 -0.24 37.96 12.98
N ARG A 111 1.07 38.07 13.24
CA ARG A 111 2.00 38.91 12.46
C ARG A 111 2.29 38.36 11.06
N PHE A 112 1.85 37.13 10.76
CA PHE A 112 2.11 36.44 9.50
C PHE A 112 1.16 36.87 8.39
N LYS A 113 1.65 36.85 7.15
CA LYS A 113 0.84 37.02 5.94
C LYS A 113 0.55 35.65 5.34
N SER A 114 -0.68 35.46 4.87
CA SER A 114 -1.07 34.29 4.10
C SER A 114 -0.84 34.56 2.61
N LEU A 115 -0.04 33.71 1.95
CA LEU A 115 0.16 33.75 0.50
C LEU A 115 -0.07 32.37 -0.11
N ASN A 116 -0.79 32.30 -1.22
CA ASN A 116 -0.95 31.03 -1.96
C ASN A 116 0.35 30.66 -2.71
N LEU A 117 0.45 29.42 -3.21
CA LEU A 117 1.67 28.93 -3.86
C LEU A 117 2.07 29.78 -5.08
N SER A 118 1.11 30.26 -5.87
CA SER A 118 1.37 31.09 -7.05
C SER A 118 1.99 32.44 -6.66
N GLU A 119 1.47 33.06 -5.60
CA GLU A 119 2.00 34.33 -5.05
C GLU A 119 3.40 34.15 -4.46
N VAL A 120 3.62 33.08 -3.70
CA VAL A 120 4.96 32.76 -3.16
C VAL A 120 5.96 32.55 -4.28
N LYS A 121 5.58 31.83 -5.34
CA LYS A 121 6.45 31.63 -6.53
C LYS A 121 6.78 32.94 -7.22
N ALA A 122 5.79 33.81 -7.41
CA ALA A 122 5.99 35.11 -8.05
C ALA A 122 6.97 36.00 -7.28
N ARG A 123 6.94 35.95 -5.94
CA ARG A 123 7.74 36.81 -5.05
C ARG A 123 9.03 36.15 -4.53
N SER A 124 9.33 34.91 -4.93
CA SER A 124 10.48 34.16 -4.42
C SER A 124 11.84 34.65 -4.92
N MET A 125 12.81 34.67 -4.02
CA MET A 125 14.21 35.14 -4.20
C MET A 125 15.10 34.25 -5.10
N GLY A 126 14.62 33.08 -5.53
CA GLY A 126 15.39 32.17 -6.39
C GLY A 126 14.74 30.79 -6.58
N LEU A 127 15.33 29.96 -7.45
CA LEU A 127 14.83 28.62 -7.80
C LEU A 127 14.71 27.69 -6.58
N ARG A 128 15.74 27.61 -5.74
CA ARG A 128 15.73 26.78 -4.51
C ARG A 128 14.60 27.17 -3.55
N HIS A 129 14.35 28.46 -3.40
CA HIS A 129 13.28 28.96 -2.55
C HIS A 129 11.90 28.54 -3.09
N ARG A 130 11.70 28.60 -4.41
CA ARG A 130 10.46 28.11 -5.07
C ARG A 130 10.27 26.62 -4.89
N GLU A 131 11.31 25.82 -5.13
CA GLU A 131 11.27 24.36 -5.00
C GLU A 131 10.93 23.91 -3.58
N LEU A 132 11.42 24.62 -2.56
CA LEU A 132 11.11 24.34 -1.17
C LEU A 132 9.61 24.49 -0.88
N PHE A 133 9.00 25.62 -1.26
CA PHE A 133 7.56 25.82 -1.07
C PHE A 133 6.71 24.85 -1.92
N GLU A 134 7.13 24.53 -3.14
CA GLU A 134 6.45 23.51 -3.94
C GLU A 134 6.51 22.12 -3.29
N THR A 135 7.67 21.75 -2.75
CA THR A 135 7.85 20.45 -2.10
C THR A 135 7.03 20.38 -0.81
N ALA A 136 7.06 21.44 0.00
CA ALA A 136 6.23 21.57 1.20
C ALA A 136 4.72 21.52 0.87
N HIS A 137 4.28 22.18 -0.20
CA HIS A 137 2.88 22.12 -0.64
C HIS A 137 2.50 20.70 -1.07
N ARG A 138 3.36 20.01 -1.83
CA ARG A 138 3.10 18.61 -2.22
C ARG A 138 3.13 17.65 -1.03
N TRP A 139 3.82 17.96 0.08
CA TRP A 139 3.76 17.20 1.34
C TRP A 139 2.44 17.43 2.07
N TYR A 140 1.98 18.66 2.11
CA TYR A 140 0.70 19.01 2.72
C TYR A 140 -0.50 18.42 1.97
N GLU A 141 -0.54 18.62 0.64
CA GLU A 141 -1.56 18.05 -0.25
C GLU A 141 -1.68 16.54 -0.10
N ALA A 142 -0.55 15.88 0.12
CA ALA A 142 -0.47 14.46 0.39
C ALA A 142 -1.13 14.08 1.72
N GLU A 143 -0.86 14.80 2.81
CA GLU A 143 -1.51 14.53 4.10
C GLU A 143 -3.03 14.68 4.01
N ARG A 144 -3.50 15.79 3.42
CA ARG A 144 -4.93 16.12 3.35
C ARG A 144 -5.70 15.19 2.40
N SER A 145 -5.13 14.91 1.23
CA SER A 145 -5.78 14.07 0.21
C SER A 145 -6.12 12.66 0.71
N ALA A 146 -5.36 12.11 1.67
CA ALA A 146 -5.61 10.76 2.17
C ALA A 146 -6.92 10.67 2.97
N VAL A 147 -7.17 11.68 3.81
CA VAL A 147 -8.38 11.76 4.65
C VAL A 147 -9.62 12.02 3.77
N GLU A 148 -9.50 12.94 2.82
CA GLU A 148 -10.58 13.24 1.87
C GLU A 148 -10.92 12.02 1.01
N LEU A 149 -9.92 11.25 0.57
CA LEU A 149 -10.13 10.06 -0.26
C LEU A 149 -10.95 8.98 0.46
N ILE A 150 -10.67 8.71 1.75
CA ILE A 150 -11.44 7.74 2.54
C ILE A 150 -12.89 8.21 2.68
N HIS A 151 -13.10 9.50 2.95
CA HIS A 151 -14.43 10.07 3.02
C HIS A 151 -15.17 9.96 1.67
N ASP A 152 -14.49 10.20 0.55
CA ASP A 152 -15.04 10.05 -0.80
C ASP A 152 -15.44 8.61 -1.12
N VAL A 153 -14.66 7.63 -0.67
CA VAL A 153 -15.04 6.21 -0.73
C VAL A 153 -16.29 5.94 0.09
N GLY A 154 -16.40 6.50 1.30
CA GLY A 154 -17.61 6.41 2.12
C GLY A 154 -18.86 6.95 1.39
N ARG A 155 -18.77 8.17 0.84
CA ARG A 155 -19.87 8.75 0.04
C ARG A 155 -20.21 7.91 -1.19
N SER A 156 -19.20 7.28 -1.79
CA SER A 156 -19.38 6.39 -2.93
C SER A 156 -20.17 5.14 -2.55
N PHE A 157 -19.89 4.55 -1.39
CA PHE A 157 -20.65 3.43 -0.83
C PHE A 157 -22.10 3.81 -0.53
N ASP A 158 -22.33 4.97 0.10
CA ASP A 158 -23.69 5.45 0.39
C ASP A 158 -24.52 5.60 -0.89
N SER A 159 -23.91 6.12 -1.95
CA SER A 159 -24.56 6.27 -3.26
C SER A 159 -24.93 4.92 -3.88
N ALA A 160 -24.05 3.92 -3.76
CA ALA A 160 -24.31 2.57 -4.25
C ALA A 160 -25.41 1.86 -3.44
N LEU A 161 -25.41 1.99 -2.11
CA LEU A 161 -26.45 1.44 -1.24
C LEU A 161 -27.82 2.07 -1.52
N ASN A 162 -27.84 3.39 -1.75
CA ASN A 162 -29.05 4.10 -2.12
C ASN A 162 -29.63 3.56 -3.44
N LEU A 163 -28.79 3.38 -4.47
CA LEU A 163 -29.18 2.76 -5.74
C LEU A 163 -29.75 1.35 -5.54
N LEU A 164 -29.03 0.47 -4.85
CA LEU A 164 -29.42 -0.94 -4.66
C LEU A 164 -30.74 -1.07 -3.90
N SER A 165 -30.97 -0.20 -2.91
CA SER A 165 -32.20 -0.17 -2.13
C SER A 165 -33.41 0.26 -2.96
N HIS A 166 -33.25 1.27 -3.83
CA HIS A 166 -34.34 1.80 -4.65
C HIS A 166 -34.62 1.01 -5.93
N ARG A 167 -33.64 0.24 -6.42
CA ARG A 167 -33.71 -0.47 -7.71
C ARG A 167 -33.79 -1.98 -7.56
N ARG A 168 -34.37 -2.46 -6.47
CA ARG A 168 -34.67 -3.87 -6.24
C ARG A 168 -35.85 -4.31 -7.12
N SER A 169 -35.74 -5.49 -7.70
CA SER A 169 -36.80 -6.13 -8.49
C SER A 169 -37.48 -7.24 -7.70
N THR A 170 -38.75 -7.48 -8.00
CA THR A 170 -39.56 -8.54 -7.37
C THR A 170 -40.14 -9.43 -8.47
N GLU A 171 -39.93 -10.75 -8.38
CA GLU A 171 -40.48 -11.76 -9.30
C GLU A 171 -41.21 -12.85 -8.48
N GLY A 172 -42.55 -12.74 -8.39
CA GLY A 172 -43.33 -13.53 -7.44
C GLY A 172 -42.97 -13.15 -6.01
N ASP A 173 -42.68 -14.13 -5.16
CA ASP A 173 -42.24 -13.91 -3.78
C ASP A 173 -40.72 -13.64 -3.65
N ARG A 174 -39.98 -13.74 -4.76
CA ARG A 174 -38.52 -13.55 -4.78
C ARG A 174 -38.16 -12.10 -5.00
N GLN A 175 -37.17 -11.61 -4.26
CA GLN A 175 -36.58 -10.29 -4.48
C GLN A 175 -35.11 -10.43 -4.88
N GLY A 176 -34.62 -9.47 -5.66
CA GLY A 176 -33.24 -9.46 -6.13
C GLY A 176 -33.00 -8.29 -7.07
N TRP A 177 -32.09 -8.47 -8.02
CA TRP A 177 -31.77 -7.43 -8.99
C TRP A 177 -31.79 -7.97 -10.42
N GLU A 178 -32.19 -7.10 -11.33
CA GLU A 178 -32.03 -7.27 -12.77
C GLU A 178 -30.74 -6.59 -13.20
N GLN A 179 -30.08 -7.14 -14.22
CA GLN A 179 -28.78 -6.67 -14.69
C GLN A 179 -28.73 -5.16 -14.92
N TYR A 180 -29.76 -4.59 -15.55
CA TYR A 180 -29.81 -3.18 -15.95
C TYR A 180 -30.72 -2.31 -15.08
N PHE A 181 -31.26 -2.85 -13.98
CA PHE A 181 -32.22 -2.16 -13.11
C PHE A 181 -33.49 -1.65 -13.82
N ARG A 182 -33.92 -2.28 -14.92
CA ARG A 182 -35.03 -1.78 -15.78
C ARG A 182 -36.30 -2.62 -15.69
N ALA A 183 -36.18 -3.91 -15.43
CA ALA A 183 -37.34 -4.82 -15.46
C ALA A 183 -37.70 -5.37 -14.07
N ASN A 184 -38.97 -5.72 -13.91
CA ASN A 184 -39.52 -6.37 -12.72
C ASN A 184 -39.23 -7.89 -12.68
N SER A 185 -38.04 -8.29 -13.11
CA SER A 185 -37.55 -9.68 -13.05
C SER A 185 -36.26 -9.73 -12.24
N ILE A 186 -35.85 -10.92 -11.81
CA ILE A 186 -34.56 -11.09 -11.13
C ILE A 186 -33.64 -11.98 -11.97
N GLY A 187 -32.35 -11.65 -12.00
CA GLY A 187 -31.29 -12.48 -12.57
C GLY A 187 -30.48 -13.14 -11.47
N THR A 188 -30.03 -14.38 -11.66
CA THR A 188 -29.28 -15.12 -10.63
C THR A 188 -27.95 -14.44 -10.33
N LEU A 189 -27.12 -14.24 -11.36
CA LEU A 189 -25.82 -13.56 -11.24
C LEU A 189 -25.99 -12.12 -10.76
N SER A 190 -26.92 -11.37 -11.38
CA SER A 190 -27.25 -9.99 -10.98
C SER A 190 -27.66 -9.87 -9.52
N THR A 191 -28.36 -10.87 -8.98
CA THR A 191 -28.75 -10.89 -7.57
C THR A 191 -27.56 -11.17 -6.67
N ALA A 192 -26.67 -12.08 -7.05
CA ALA A 192 -25.42 -12.32 -6.32
C ALA A 192 -24.53 -11.07 -6.30
N ASP A 193 -24.36 -10.40 -7.45
CA ASP A 193 -23.60 -9.14 -7.55
C ASP A 193 -24.21 -8.03 -6.68
N GLY A 194 -25.55 -7.91 -6.67
CA GLY A 194 -26.27 -6.95 -5.81
C GLY A 194 -26.04 -7.21 -4.31
N ILE A 195 -26.08 -8.47 -3.87
CA ILE A 195 -25.76 -8.86 -2.48
C ILE A 195 -24.31 -8.51 -2.14
N LEU A 196 -23.37 -8.88 -3.02
CA LEU A 196 -21.94 -8.62 -2.82
C LEU A 196 -21.66 -7.11 -2.77
N ALA A 197 -22.25 -6.33 -3.68
CA ALA A 197 -22.12 -4.88 -3.69
C ALA A 197 -22.64 -4.26 -2.37
N ALA A 198 -23.82 -4.69 -1.92
CA ALA A 198 -24.41 -4.24 -0.66
C ALA A 198 -23.49 -4.56 0.53
N LEU A 199 -23.00 -5.79 0.63
CA LEU A 199 -22.13 -6.23 1.73
C LEU A 199 -20.75 -5.56 1.70
N HIS A 200 -20.17 -5.36 0.51
CA HIS A 200 -18.91 -4.62 0.38
C HIS A 200 -19.07 -3.14 0.73
N ALA A 201 -20.23 -2.53 0.45
CA ALA A 201 -20.54 -1.16 0.87
C ALA A 201 -20.91 -1.04 2.37
N GLY A 202 -21.14 -2.16 3.07
CA GLY A 202 -21.42 -2.18 4.50
C GLY A 202 -22.91 -2.20 4.87
N ALA A 203 -23.77 -2.70 3.98
CA ALA A 203 -25.19 -2.87 4.27
C ALA A 203 -25.47 -3.82 5.44
N GLY A 204 -26.59 -3.56 6.14
CA GLY A 204 -27.20 -4.51 7.07
C GLY A 204 -27.85 -5.71 6.39
N TYR A 205 -28.15 -6.74 7.17
CA TYR A 205 -28.70 -8.01 6.68
C TYR A 205 -30.10 -7.84 6.06
N GLU A 206 -30.86 -6.82 6.47
CA GLU A 206 -32.23 -6.56 6.00
C GLU A 206 -32.30 -6.28 4.49
N LEU A 207 -31.22 -5.72 3.91
CA LEU A 207 -31.15 -5.45 2.47
C LEU A 207 -30.95 -6.74 1.64
N ILE A 208 -30.35 -7.78 2.22
CA ILE A 208 -29.90 -8.97 1.50
C ILE A 208 -30.64 -10.26 1.86
N GLU A 209 -31.45 -10.27 2.91
CA GLU A 209 -32.19 -11.45 3.36
C GLU A 209 -33.06 -12.06 2.25
N LYS A 210 -33.97 -11.27 1.66
CA LYS A 210 -34.84 -11.73 0.56
C LYS A 210 -34.07 -12.09 -0.71
N PRO A 211 -33.05 -11.33 -1.13
CA PRO A 211 -32.11 -11.77 -2.16
C PRO A 211 -31.42 -13.12 -1.90
N LEU A 212 -30.98 -13.40 -0.66
CA LEU A 212 -30.39 -14.69 -0.31
C LEU A 212 -31.40 -15.83 -0.37
N GLU A 213 -32.63 -15.62 0.11
CA GLU A 213 -33.74 -16.56 -0.07
C GLU A 213 -34.00 -16.85 -1.57
N ALA A 214 -33.97 -15.82 -2.41
CA ALA A 214 -34.13 -15.98 -3.85
C ALA A 214 -33.01 -16.82 -4.46
N LEU A 215 -31.73 -16.59 -4.08
CA LEU A 215 -30.61 -17.39 -4.55
C LEU A 215 -30.75 -18.87 -4.17
N ARG A 216 -31.21 -19.19 -2.96
CA ARG A 216 -31.50 -20.58 -2.57
C ARG A 216 -32.52 -21.23 -3.49
N GLY A 217 -33.62 -20.54 -3.77
CA GLY A 217 -34.67 -21.01 -4.67
C GLY A 217 -34.30 -21.02 -6.16
N LEU A 218 -33.15 -20.44 -6.53
CA LEU A 218 -32.62 -20.40 -7.89
C LEU A 218 -31.51 -21.45 -8.13
N GLN A 219 -31.12 -22.20 -7.11
CA GLN A 219 -30.15 -23.28 -7.27
C GLN A 219 -30.74 -24.41 -8.11
N THR A 220 -29.94 -24.93 -9.03
CA THR A 220 -30.38 -26.03 -9.91
C THR A 220 -30.32 -27.38 -9.17
N PRO A 221 -31.06 -28.41 -9.63
CA PRO A 221 -30.94 -29.76 -9.07
C PRO A 221 -29.53 -30.37 -9.14
N ALA A 222 -28.68 -29.87 -10.04
CA ALA A 222 -27.30 -30.31 -10.16
C ALA A 222 -26.39 -29.78 -9.02
N GLY A 223 -26.86 -28.76 -8.28
CA GLY A 223 -26.13 -28.10 -7.18
C GLY A 223 -25.51 -26.75 -7.55
N GLY A 224 -25.28 -26.47 -8.83
CA GLY A 224 -24.78 -25.17 -9.28
C GLY A 224 -25.90 -24.14 -9.57
N TRP A 225 -25.50 -22.94 -9.99
CA TRP A 225 -26.41 -21.88 -10.42
C TRP A 225 -26.22 -21.52 -11.89
N GLY A 226 -27.33 -21.42 -12.63
CA GLY A 226 -27.35 -20.99 -14.02
C GLY A 226 -27.50 -19.48 -14.18
N ILE A 227 -27.20 -18.97 -15.37
CA ILE A 227 -27.41 -17.55 -15.70
C ILE A 227 -28.85 -17.35 -16.14
N ARG A 228 -29.68 -16.82 -15.24
CA ARG A 228 -31.06 -16.41 -15.55
C ARG A 228 -31.10 -14.93 -15.93
N ARG A 229 -31.77 -14.58 -17.04
CA ARG A 229 -32.06 -13.20 -17.52
C ARG A 229 -30.85 -12.34 -17.97
N SER A 230 -29.63 -12.88 -18.00
CA SER A 230 -28.42 -12.21 -18.51
C SER A 230 -27.83 -12.87 -19.76
N LEU A 231 -28.62 -13.73 -20.42
CA LEU A 231 -28.24 -14.47 -21.63
C LEU A 231 -28.96 -13.93 -22.87
N VAL A 232 -28.30 -14.07 -24.01
CA VAL A 232 -28.99 -14.17 -25.30
C VAL A 232 -29.48 -15.61 -25.43
N GLY A 233 -30.79 -15.81 -25.33
CA GLY A 233 -31.43 -17.13 -25.24
C GLY A 233 -31.85 -17.47 -23.81
N THR A 234 -32.18 -18.74 -23.56
CA THR A 234 -32.59 -19.25 -22.25
C THR A 234 -31.82 -20.51 -21.92
N SER A 235 -31.30 -20.61 -20.70
CA SER A 235 -30.67 -21.81 -20.19
C SER A 235 -30.83 -21.88 -18.68
N ASP A 236 -31.08 -23.09 -18.19
CA ASP A 236 -31.08 -23.42 -16.76
C ASP A 236 -29.82 -24.21 -16.37
N ILE A 237 -28.84 -24.33 -17.28
CA ILE A 237 -27.58 -25.03 -17.01
C ILE A 237 -26.74 -24.21 -16.02
N PRO A 238 -26.23 -24.84 -14.95
CA PRO A 238 -25.31 -24.17 -14.05
C PRO A 238 -23.97 -23.90 -14.73
N ILE A 239 -23.39 -22.74 -14.43
CA ILE A 239 -22.08 -22.35 -14.96
C ILE A 239 -21.16 -21.93 -13.82
N THR A 240 -19.85 -22.00 -14.07
CA THR A 240 -18.82 -21.79 -13.04
C THR A 240 -18.89 -20.40 -12.43
N GLU A 241 -18.97 -19.35 -13.25
CA GLU A 241 -18.94 -17.96 -12.81
C GLU A 241 -20.15 -17.60 -11.94
N CYS A 242 -21.35 -18.02 -12.35
CA CYS A 242 -22.58 -17.78 -11.60
C CYS A 242 -22.56 -18.55 -10.27
N THR A 243 -22.12 -19.80 -10.29
CA THR A 243 -21.97 -20.62 -9.07
C THR A 243 -20.96 -19.98 -8.11
N CYS A 244 -19.81 -19.52 -8.61
CA CYS A 244 -18.80 -18.81 -7.83
C CYS A 244 -19.37 -17.53 -7.20
N ALA A 245 -20.08 -16.70 -7.97
CA ALA A 245 -20.66 -15.46 -7.48
C ALA A 245 -21.71 -15.72 -6.37
N CYS A 246 -22.59 -16.70 -6.55
CA CYS A 246 -23.57 -17.08 -5.53
C CYS A 246 -22.90 -17.58 -4.25
N LEU A 247 -21.93 -18.49 -4.36
CA LEU A 247 -21.15 -18.98 -3.22
C LEU A 247 -20.40 -17.86 -2.50
N TRP A 248 -19.85 -16.91 -3.24
CA TRP A 248 -19.19 -15.74 -2.66
C TRP A 248 -20.18 -14.86 -1.89
N ALA A 249 -21.37 -14.61 -2.46
CA ALA A 249 -22.44 -13.87 -1.79
C ALA A 249 -22.85 -14.52 -0.47
N PHE A 250 -23.06 -15.85 -0.47
CA PHE A 250 -23.35 -16.62 0.75
C PHE A 250 -22.21 -16.53 1.77
N HIS A 251 -20.96 -16.74 1.34
CA HIS A 251 -19.80 -16.64 2.22
C HIS A 251 -19.69 -15.26 2.87
N LYS A 252 -19.85 -14.19 2.08
CA LYS A 252 -19.78 -12.80 2.54
C LYS A 252 -20.92 -12.47 3.52
N ALA A 253 -22.09 -13.08 3.35
CA ALA A 253 -23.21 -13.00 4.29
C ALA A 253 -23.02 -13.82 5.57
N GLY A 254 -21.88 -14.50 5.75
CA GLY A 254 -21.60 -15.31 6.93
C GLY A 254 -22.14 -16.74 6.87
N LEU A 255 -22.67 -17.17 5.74
CA LEU A 255 -23.21 -18.52 5.54
C LEU A 255 -22.10 -19.49 5.12
N ARG A 256 -22.20 -20.75 5.57
CA ARG A 256 -21.13 -21.76 5.49
C ARG A 256 -21.73 -23.14 5.17
N PRO A 257 -20.96 -24.09 4.61
CA PRO A 257 -21.52 -25.39 4.22
C PRO A 257 -22.13 -26.21 5.37
N GLU A 258 -21.76 -25.92 6.62
CA GLU A 258 -22.31 -26.58 7.82
C GLU A 258 -23.75 -26.13 8.12
N ASN A 259 -24.10 -24.89 7.79
CA ASN A 259 -25.40 -24.29 8.12
C ASN A 259 -26.24 -23.86 6.90
N GLU A 260 -25.68 -23.97 5.69
CA GLU A 260 -26.33 -23.58 4.45
C GLU A 260 -26.21 -24.72 3.42
N PRO A 261 -27.27 -25.53 3.22
CA PRO A 261 -27.27 -26.61 2.24
C PRO A 261 -26.93 -26.14 0.84
N ALA A 262 -27.41 -24.96 0.43
CA ALA A 262 -27.13 -24.44 -0.89
C ALA A 262 -25.62 -24.24 -1.12
N VAL A 263 -24.91 -23.73 -0.11
CA VAL A 263 -23.44 -23.57 -0.17
C VAL A 263 -22.75 -24.91 -0.31
N ARG A 264 -23.17 -25.93 0.45
CA ARG A 264 -22.58 -27.26 0.37
C ARG A 264 -22.75 -27.88 -1.01
N GLU A 265 -23.95 -27.83 -1.59
CA GLU A 265 -24.20 -28.40 -2.92
C GLU A 265 -23.45 -27.64 -4.03
N GLY A 266 -23.32 -26.32 -3.90
CA GLY A 266 -22.54 -25.51 -4.84
C GLY A 266 -21.05 -25.83 -4.82
N ILE A 267 -20.48 -26.06 -3.64
CA ILE A 267 -19.08 -26.50 -3.49
C ILE A 267 -18.90 -27.87 -4.14
N VAL A 268 -19.77 -28.84 -3.84
CA VAL A 268 -19.72 -30.18 -4.44
C VAL A 268 -19.82 -30.12 -5.96
N TRP A 269 -20.67 -29.23 -6.49
CA TRP A 269 -20.77 -29.02 -7.93
C TRP A 269 -19.45 -28.51 -8.52
N LEU A 270 -18.81 -27.50 -7.91
CA LEU A 270 -17.51 -26.97 -8.38
C LEU A 270 -16.38 -28.00 -8.31
N GLU A 271 -16.32 -28.79 -7.23
CA GLU A 271 -15.32 -29.85 -7.06
C GLU A 271 -15.47 -30.93 -8.15
N ARG A 272 -16.71 -31.29 -8.49
CA ARG A 272 -17.01 -32.28 -9.55
C ARG A 272 -16.75 -31.75 -10.95
N THR A 273 -16.86 -30.44 -11.18
CA THR A 273 -16.67 -29.82 -12.51
C THR A 273 -15.23 -29.36 -12.77
N GLN A 274 -14.32 -29.51 -11.81
CA GLN A 274 -12.89 -29.33 -12.08
C GLN A 274 -12.45 -30.32 -13.16
N ARG A 275 -11.74 -29.81 -14.17
CA ARG A 275 -11.26 -30.62 -15.28
C ARG A 275 -9.98 -31.37 -14.88
N PRO A 276 -9.61 -32.46 -15.59
CA PRO A 276 -8.40 -33.23 -15.27
C PRO A 276 -7.08 -32.45 -15.34
N ASP A 277 -7.05 -31.30 -16.01
CA ASP A 277 -5.90 -30.40 -16.05
C ASP A 277 -5.79 -29.48 -14.81
N GLY A 278 -6.76 -29.55 -13.90
CA GLY A 278 -6.85 -28.74 -12.68
C GLY A 278 -7.61 -27.42 -12.85
N GLY A 279 -7.97 -27.03 -14.08
CA GLY A 279 -8.71 -25.81 -14.35
C GLY A 279 -10.24 -26.01 -14.42
N TRP A 280 -10.95 -24.92 -14.71
CA TRP A 280 -12.40 -24.91 -14.94
C TRP A 280 -12.73 -24.23 -16.26
N SER A 281 -13.80 -24.69 -16.90
CA SER A 281 -14.50 -23.97 -17.99
C SER A 281 -15.71 -23.20 -17.45
N SER A 282 -16.35 -22.38 -18.29
CA SER A 282 -17.63 -21.74 -17.93
C SER A 282 -18.74 -22.78 -17.92
N SER A 283 -18.80 -23.63 -18.94
CA SER A 283 -19.68 -24.79 -19.03
C SER A 283 -19.05 -25.96 -19.78
N ASP A 284 -19.81 -27.05 -19.96
CA ASP A 284 -19.39 -28.20 -20.78
C ASP A 284 -19.31 -27.87 -22.29
N ALA A 285 -19.80 -26.69 -22.71
CA ALA A 285 -19.67 -26.24 -24.11
C ALA A 285 -18.24 -25.82 -24.47
N ASP A 286 -17.39 -25.53 -23.48
CA ASP A 286 -16.02 -25.10 -23.69
C ASP A 286 -15.07 -26.29 -23.93
N VAL A 287 -14.14 -26.09 -24.88
CA VAL A 287 -13.18 -27.12 -25.28
C VAL A 287 -12.13 -27.38 -24.20
N GLY A 288 -11.84 -26.42 -23.32
CA GLY A 288 -10.81 -26.51 -22.29
C GLY A 288 -11.02 -25.55 -21.13
N SER A 289 -10.11 -25.62 -20.15
CA SER A 289 -10.09 -24.71 -19.00
C SER A 289 -9.79 -23.27 -19.43
N LEU A 290 -10.44 -22.32 -18.77
CA LEU A 290 -10.37 -20.89 -19.06
C LEU A 290 -9.87 -20.13 -17.83
N VAL A 291 -9.20 -18.99 -18.04
CA VAL A 291 -8.57 -18.24 -16.93
C VAL A 291 -9.62 -17.66 -15.97
N PHE A 292 -10.67 -17.03 -16.48
CA PHE A 292 -11.66 -16.37 -15.62
C PHE A 292 -12.50 -17.35 -14.77
N PRO A 293 -13.05 -18.45 -15.31
CA PRO A 293 -13.68 -19.50 -14.51
C PRO A 293 -12.73 -20.15 -13.50
N THR A 294 -11.49 -20.48 -13.90
CA THR A 294 -10.50 -21.09 -13.01
C THR A 294 -10.15 -20.16 -11.85
N ALA A 295 -9.85 -18.88 -12.15
CA ALA A 295 -9.58 -17.87 -11.13
C ALA A 295 -10.76 -17.68 -10.18
N SER A 296 -11.99 -17.67 -10.70
CA SER A 296 -13.21 -17.56 -9.89
C SER A 296 -13.39 -18.75 -8.94
N ALA A 297 -13.21 -19.98 -9.47
CA ALA A 297 -13.33 -21.21 -8.69
C ALA A 297 -12.26 -21.30 -7.61
N VAL A 298 -10.98 -21.07 -7.96
CA VAL A 298 -9.84 -21.03 -7.02
C VAL A 298 -10.12 -20.05 -5.88
N ARG A 299 -10.52 -18.81 -6.22
CA ARG A 299 -10.79 -17.78 -5.22
C ARG A 299 -11.91 -18.20 -4.26
N VAL A 300 -13.02 -18.70 -4.78
CA VAL A 300 -14.19 -19.04 -3.97
C VAL A 300 -13.96 -20.29 -3.14
N LEU A 301 -13.37 -21.34 -3.71
CA LEU A 301 -13.08 -22.58 -3.00
C LEU A 301 -12.01 -22.39 -1.90
N ALA A 302 -11.09 -21.44 -2.07
CA ALA A 302 -10.16 -21.04 -1.03
C ALA A 302 -10.86 -20.49 0.23
N LEU A 303 -11.94 -19.71 0.07
CA LEU A 303 -12.75 -19.21 1.19
C LEU A 303 -13.37 -20.35 2.02
N PHE A 304 -13.66 -21.48 1.38
CA PHE A 304 -14.19 -22.69 2.01
C PHE A 304 -13.11 -23.74 2.34
N LYS A 305 -11.82 -23.36 2.29
CA LYS A 305 -10.69 -24.20 2.68
C LYS A 305 -10.62 -25.55 1.94
N ARG A 306 -10.91 -25.55 0.64
CA ARG A 306 -10.82 -26.74 -0.22
C ARG A 306 -9.42 -26.89 -0.84
N SER A 307 -8.41 -27.05 0.01
CA SER A 307 -6.99 -26.94 -0.36
C SER A 307 -6.58 -27.84 -1.53
N GLU A 308 -6.94 -29.12 -1.53
CA GLU A 308 -6.50 -30.06 -2.58
C GLU A 308 -6.99 -29.68 -3.99
N ILE A 309 -8.23 -29.21 -4.09
CA ILE A 309 -8.86 -28.77 -5.34
C ILE A 309 -8.28 -27.40 -5.76
N VAL A 310 -8.07 -26.52 -4.78
CA VAL A 310 -7.47 -25.19 -4.97
C VAL A 310 -6.04 -25.30 -5.47
N ASP A 311 -5.23 -26.21 -4.93
CA ASP A 311 -3.81 -26.39 -5.30
C ASP A 311 -3.65 -26.77 -6.77
N GLN A 312 -4.55 -27.60 -7.31
CA GLN A 312 -4.58 -27.95 -8.73
C GLN A 312 -4.92 -26.74 -9.60
N GLY A 313 -5.90 -25.92 -9.18
CA GLY A 313 -6.24 -24.68 -9.87
C GLY A 313 -5.12 -23.63 -9.83
N ILE A 314 -4.40 -23.53 -8.71
CA ILE A 314 -3.19 -22.70 -8.59
C ILE A 314 -2.12 -23.17 -9.58
N ALA A 315 -1.86 -24.48 -9.64
CA ALA A 315 -0.89 -25.05 -10.57
C ALA A 315 -1.26 -24.76 -12.03
N TRP A 316 -2.55 -24.88 -12.38
CA TRP A 316 -3.05 -24.54 -13.70
C TRP A 316 -2.86 -23.05 -14.01
N LEU A 317 -3.21 -22.14 -13.09
CA LEU A 317 -3.04 -20.70 -13.28
C LEU A 317 -1.56 -20.33 -13.49
N ARG A 318 -0.64 -20.92 -12.73
CA ARG A 318 0.81 -20.72 -12.94
C ARG A 318 1.24 -21.20 -14.34
N GLY A 319 0.76 -22.35 -14.78
CA GLY A 319 1.04 -22.87 -16.11
C GLY A 319 0.44 -22.04 -17.26
N ALA A 320 -0.67 -21.35 -17.01
CA ALA A 320 -1.33 -20.48 -17.97
C ALA A 320 -0.73 -19.06 -18.05
N GLN A 321 0.22 -18.71 -17.18
CA GLN A 321 0.86 -17.39 -17.20
C GLN A 321 1.75 -17.24 -18.44
N ARG A 322 1.69 -16.07 -19.07
CA ARG A 322 2.48 -15.77 -20.27
C ARG A 322 3.84 -15.18 -19.92
N ASN A 323 4.77 -15.22 -20.88
CA ASN A 323 6.13 -14.69 -20.74
C ASN A 323 6.21 -13.18 -20.41
N ASP A 324 5.13 -12.43 -20.63
CA ASP A 324 5.04 -11.01 -20.25
C ASP A 324 4.54 -10.79 -18.82
N GLY A 325 4.30 -11.86 -18.06
CA GLY A 325 3.78 -11.86 -16.71
C GLY A 325 2.26 -11.80 -16.63
N GLY A 326 1.55 -11.60 -17.73
CA GLY A 326 0.09 -11.49 -17.77
C GLY A 326 -0.62 -12.80 -18.09
N TRP A 327 -1.95 -12.75 -18.09
CA TRP A 327 -2.84 -13.83 -18.52
C TRP A 327 -3.78 -13.37 -19.63
N GLY A 328 -4.05 -14.27 -20.57
CA GLY A 328 -5.10 -14.14 -21.58
C GLY A 328 -6.39 -14.84 -21.15
N ALA A 329 -7.39 -14.94 -22.03
CA ALA A 329 -8.64 -15.66 -21.74
C ALA A 329 -8.43 -17.18 -21.57
N VAL A 330 -7.42 -17.71 -22.27
CA VAL A 330 -7.01 -19.13 -22.33
C VAL A 330 -5.50 -19.22 -22.13
N ALA A 331 -4.99 -20.43 -21.84
CA ALA A 331 -3.57 -20.67 -21.62
C ALA A 331 -2.70 -20.41 -22.87
N GLU A 332 -3.21 -20.68 -24.08
CA GLU A 332 -2.42 -20.62 -25.31
C GLU A 332 -2.97 -19.61 -26.34
N ASN A 333 -2.08 -19.06 -27.17
CA ASN A 333 -2.42 -18.31 -28.40
C ASN A 333 -3.33 -17.06 -28.27
N VAL A 334 -3.53 -16.54 -27.05
CA VAL A 334 -4.26 -15.29 -26.80
C VAL A 334 -3.42 -14.29 -26.01
N THR A 335 -3.40 -13.03 -26.44
CA THR A 335 -2.65 -11.95 -25.78
C THR A 335 -3.11 -11.72 -24.34
N SER A 336 -2.16 -11.36 -23.47
CA SER A 336 -2.45 -10.96 -22.10
C SER A 336 -3.42 -9.78 -22.06
N SER A 337 -4.28 -9.74 -21.05
CA SER A 337 -5.20 -8.63 -20.80
C SER A 337 -5.20 -8.28 -19.31
N PRO A 338 -5.34 -6.99 -18.94
CA PRO A 338 -5.46 -6.58 -17.55
C PRO A 338 -6.60 -7.29 -16.80
N ALA A 339 -7.73 -7.56 -17.45
CA ALA A 339 -8.88 -8.20 -16.80
C ALA A 339 -8.57 -9.64 -16.33
N PHE A 340 -8.02 -10.47 -17.22
CA PHE A 340 -7.66 -11.86 -16.88
C PHE A 340 -6.45 -11.92 -15.95
N THR A 341 -5.48 -11.02 -16.12
CA THR A 341 -4.33 -10.90 -15.22
C THR A 341 -4.78 -10.55 -13.81
N ALA A 342 -5.68 -9.58 -13.67
CA ALA A 342 -6.23 -9.20 -12.38
C ALA A 342 -7.01 -10.34 -11.72
N ALA A 343 -7.84 -11.07 -12.48
CA ALA A 343 -8.54 -12.23 -11.96
C ALA A 343 -7.58 -13.30 -11.43
N ALA A 344 -6.52 -13.63 -12.19
CA ALA A 344 -5.51 -14.62 -11.79
C ALA A 344 -4.73 -14.19 -10.54
N VAL A 345 -4.20 -12.95 -10.51
CA VAL A 345 -3.47 -12.40 -9.35
C VAL A 345 -4.35 -12.40 -8.10
N LEU A 346 -5.60 -11.97 -8.24
CA LEU A 346 -6.55 -11.93 -7.13
C LEU A 346 -6.86 -13.33 -6.61
N ALA A 347 -7.02 -14.32 -7.50
CA ALA A 347 -7.27 -15.71 -7.14
C ALA A 347 -6.08 -16.33 -6.40
N LEU A 348 -4.86 -16.19 -6.93
CA LEU A 348 -3.63 -16.68 -6.30
C LEU A 348 -3.45 -16.07 -4.91
N SER A 349 -3.56 -14.75 -4.80
CA SER A 349 -3.39 -14.04 -3.53
C SER A 349 -4.47 -14.42 -2.51
N SER A 350 -5.73 -14.54 -2.94
CA SER A 350 -6.84 -14.96 -2.06
C SER A 350 -6.73 -16.43 -1.62
N ALA A 351 -6.06 -17.27 -2.41
CA ALA A 351 -5.77 -18.65 -2.07
C ALA A 351 -4.56 -18.83 -1.13
N GLY A 352 -3.92 -17.73 -0.72
CA GLY A 352 -2.79 -17.75 0.20
C GLY A 352 -1.43 -17.97 -0.48
N VAL A 353 -1.35 -17.84 -1.80
CA VAL A 353 -0.05 -17.76 -2.48
C VAL A 353 0.67 -16.50 -2.01
N ALA A 354 1.95 -16.64 -1.64
CA ALA A 354 2.73 -15.56 -1.07
C ALA A 354 2.93 -14.41 -2.07
N ALA A 355 3.00 -13.17 -1.57
CA ALA A 355 3.18 -11.99 -2.41
C ALA A 355 4.54 -11.95 -3.14
N ASP A 356 5.52 -12.71 -2.66
CA ASP A 356 6.85 -12.86 -3.27
C ASP A 356 6.94 -14.02 -4.28
N ASP A 357 5.85 -14.78 -4.48
CA ASP A 357 5.73 -15.77 -5.54
C ASP A 357 5.88 -15.10 -6.92
N ASP A 358 6.67 -15.72 -7.79
CA ASP A 358 6.99 -15.13 -9.10
C ASP A 358 5.74 -14.90 -9.96
N ALA A 359 4.72 -15.78 -9.88
CA ALA A 359 3.50 -15.59 -10.66
C ALA A 359 2.74 -14.34 -10.19
N VAL A 360 2.63 -14.13 -8.87
CA VAL A 360 1.97 -12.96 -8.28
C VAL A 360 2.75 -11.69 -8.63
N LYS A 361 4.07 -11.69 -8.43
CA LYS A 361 4.93 -10.53 -8.72
C LYS A 361 4.87 -10.10 -10.19
N GLU A 362 5.02 -11.04 -11.11
CA GLU A 362 5.02 -10.73 -12.54
C GLU A 362 3.63 -10.30 -13.01
N GLY A 363 2.55 -10.84 -12.43
CA GLY A 363 1.18 -10.37 -12.65
C GLY A 363 0.95 -8.95 -12.17
N CYS A 364 1.38 -8.62 -10.96
CA CYS A 364 1.34 -7.24 -10.44
C CYS A 364 2.18 -6.29 -11.29
N ALA A 365 3.39 -6.70 -11.71
CA ALA A 365 4.24 -5.92 -12.59
C ALA A 365 3.59 -5.68 -13.96
N TYR A 366 2.88 -6.67 -14.51
CA TYR A 366 2.08 -6.51 -15.72
C TYR A 366 0.98 -5.45 -15.55
N LEU A 367 0.19 -5.53 -14.46
CA LEU A 367 -0.88 -4.55 -14.19
C LEU A 367 -0.32 -3.14 -14.02
N ILE A 368 0.77 -2.97 -13.26
CA ILE A 368 1.44 -1.68 -13.07
C ILE A 368 1.95 -1.12 -14.39
N ARG A 369 2.56 -1.95 -15.24
CA ARG A 369 3.11 -1.53 -16.54
C ARG A 369 2.03 -1.17 -17.56
N THR A 370 0.86 -1.79 -17.49
CA THR A 370 -0.27 -1.54 -18.42
C THR A 370 -1.23 -0.46 -17.96
N PHE A 371 -1.02 0.12 -16.78
CA PHE A 371 -1.78 1.26 -16.28
C PHE A 371 -1.57 2.51 -17.14
N SER A 372 -2.65 3.22 -17.48
CA SER A 372 -2.61 4.49 -18.24
C SER A 372 -3.45 5.59 -17.57
N SER A 373 -2.81 6.61 -17.02
CA SER A 373 -3.48 7.78 -16.40
C SER A 373 -4.25 8.67 -17.38
N GLU A 374 -3.93 8.60 -18.67
CA GLU A 374 -4.54 9.46 -19.71
C GLU A 374 -5.95 9.02 -20.10
N ARG A 375 -6.37 7.82 -19.69
CA ARG A 375 -7.67 7.23 -20.05
C ARG A 375 -8.64 7.34 -18.88
N PRO A 376 -9.95 7.53 -19.14
CA PRO A 376 -10.97 7.45 -18.09
C PRO A 376 -10.98 6.08 -17.40
N ASP A 377 -10.81 5.01 -18.17
CA ASP A 377 -10.65 3.64 -17.70
C ASP A 377 -9.16 3.24 -17.83
N PRO A 378 -8.36 3.29 -16.74
CA PRO A 378 -6.90 3.12 -16.81
C PRO A 378 -6.44 1.75 -17.30
N TRP A 379 -7.25 0.70 -17.07
CA TRP A 379 -7.11 -0.60 -17.70
C TRP A 379 -8.34 -0.86 -18.57
N GLU A 380 -8.15 -1.04 -19.88
CA GLU A 380 -9.26 -1.22 -20.80
C GLU A 380 -10.11 -2.44 -20.46
N ALA A 381 -11.42 -2.24 -20.45
CA ALA A 381 -12.38 -3.33 -20.36
C ALA A 381 -12.23 -4.29 -21.56
N THR A 382 -12.45 -5.58 -21.30
CA THR A 382 -12.49 -6.61 -22.35
C THR A 382 -13.84 -7.28 -22.37
N SER A 383 -14.24 -7.83 -23.52
CA SER A 383 -15.49 -8.57 -23.65
C SER A 383 -15.27 -9.87 -24.40
N SER A 384 -15.96 -10.92 -23.98
CA SER A 384 -16.02 -12.20 -24.66
C SER A 384 -17.47 -12.63 -24.82
N ASN A 385 -17.79 -13.27 -25.94
CA ASN A 385 -19.12 -13.81 -26.20
C ASN A 385 -19.05 -15.33 -26.21
N SER A 386 -19.43 -15.96 -25.11
CA SER A 386 -19.28 -17.40 -24.89
C SER A 386 -20.59 -18.14 -25.13
N LEU A 387 -20.50 -19.31 -25.74
CA LEU A 387 -21.61 -20.27 -25.80
C LEU A 387 -21.68 -20.95 -24.44
N VAL A 388 -22.79 -20.80 -23.72
CA VAL A 388 -22.95 -21.40 -22.39
C VAL A 388 -23.80 -22.67 -22.42
N ASP A 389 -24.71 -22.77 -23.40
CA ASP A 389 -25.61 -23.89 -23.58
C ASP A 389 -25.68 -24.23 -25.07
N THR A 390 -25.13 -25.39 -25.43
CA THR A 390 -25.07 -25.87 -26.81
C THR A 390 -26.46 -26.28 -27.32
N GLU A 391 -27.31 -26.84 -26.45
CA GLU A 391 -28.63 -27.35 -26.85
C GLU A 391 -29.59 -26.18 -27.13
N ASN A 392 -29.68 -25.24 -26.19
CA ASN A 392 -30.55 -24.07 -26.33
C ASN A 392 -29.91 -22.91 -27.09
N HIS A 393 -28.67 -23.10 -27.59
CA HIS A 393 -27.89 -22.08 -28.27
C HIS A 393 -27.76 -20.78 -27.46
N ALA A 394 -27.75 -20.90 -26.12
CA ALA A 394 -27.71 -19.74 -25.24
C ALA A 394 -26.28 -19.21 -25.13
N ARG A 395 -26.14 -17.88 -25.18
CA ARG A 395 -24.85 -17.19 -25.17
C ARG A 395 -24.80 -16.09 -24.12
N MET A 396 -23.62 -15.87 -23.55
CA MET A 396 -23.37 -14.76 -22.64
C MET A 396 -22.28 -13.85 -23.18
N VAL A 397 -22.52 -12.55 -23.10
CA VAL A 397 -21.45 -11.56 -23.28
C VAL A 397 -20.87 -11.24 -21.91
N PHE A 398 -19.72 -11.82 -21.60
CA PHE A 398 -18.94 -11.47 -20.42
C PHE A 398 -18.14 -10.21 -20.72
N ARG A 399 -18.57 -9.09 -20.14
CA ARG A 399 -17.77 -7.86 -20.12
C ARG A 399 -17.05 -7.76 -18.79
N HIS A 400 -15.74 -7.55 -18.85
CA HIS A 400 -14.89 -7.43 -17.66
C HIS A 400 -14.44 -5.97 -17.50
N PHE A 401 -14.89 -5.34 -16.41
CA PHE A 401 -14.45 -4.00 -16.04
C PHE A 401 -13.07 -4.09 -15.40
N ALA A 402 -12.02 -3.96 -16.22
CA ALA A 402 -10.67 -4.34 -15.79
C ALA A 402 -10.14 -3.48 -14.64
N THR A 403 -10.45 -2.18 -14.61
CA THR A 403 -9.94 -1.26 -13.58
C THR A 403 -10.24 -1.67 -12.14
N PRO A 404 -11.51 -1.92 -11.73
CA PRO A 404 -11.78 -2.35 -10.37
C PRO A 404 -11.10 -3.68 -10.02
N TRP A 405 -11.09 -4.65 -10.94
CA TRP A 405 -10.42 -5.93 -10.70
C TRP A 405 -8.91 -5.78 -10.54
N ALA A 406 -8.26 -4.98 -11.38
CA ALA A 406 -6.83 -4.70 -11.29
C ALA A 406 -6.47 -3.97 -9.99
N LEU A 407 -7.29 -3.00 -9.60
CA LEU A 407 -7.14 -2.30 -8.33
C LEU A 407 -7.27 -3.25 -7.14
N ALA A 408 -8.31 -4.09 -7.12
CA ALA A 408 -8.50 -5.10 -6.07
C ALA A 408 -7.34 -6.10 -6.02
N ALA A 409 -6.87 -6.58 -7.18
CA ALA A 409 -5.76 -7.52 -7.28
C ALA A 409 -4.47 -6.95 -6.69
N LEU A 410 -4.12 -5.70 -7.04
CA LEU A 410 -2.95 -5.01 -6.47
C LEU A 410 -3.11 -4.86 -4.95
N CYS A 411 -4.28 -4.46 -4.46
CA CYS A 411 -4.53 -4.31 -3.03
C CYS A 411 -4.39 -5.62 -2.25
N VAL A 412 -4.96 -6.71 -2.77
CA VAL A 412 -4.89 -8.03 -2.11
C VAL A 412 -3.49 -8.63 -2.20
N ALA A 413 -2.74 -8.33 -3.26
CA ALA A 413 -1.32 -8.71 -3.39
C ALA A 413 -0.37 -7.88 -2.50
N GLY A 414 -0.89 -6.91 -1.74
CA GLY A 414 -0.12 -6.16 -0.74
C GLY A 414 0.32 -4.76 -1.15
N HIS A 415 -0.13 -4.25 -2.30
CA HIS A 415 -0.04 -2.82 -2.58
C HIS A 415 -1.13 -2.06 -1.81
N ASP A 416 -0.91 -0.78 -1.52
CA ASP A 416 -1.91 0.09 -0.91
C ASP A 416 -1.84 1.50 -1.54
N LEU A 417 -2.53 2.48 -0.95
CA LEU A 417 -2.55 3.85 -1.48
C LEU A 417 -1.18 4.55 -1.52
N SER A 418 -0.12 4.00 -0.88
CA SER A 418 1.25 4.48 -1.04
C SER A 418 1.78 4.28 -2.47
N HIS A 419 1.25 3.29 -3.19
CA HIS A 419 1.66 2.99 -4.54
C HIS A 419 0.98 3.95 -5.54
N PRO A 420 1.73 4.67 -6.39
CA PRO A 420 1.19 5.75 -7.24
C PRO A 420 0.09 5.27 -8.19
N VAL A 421 0.20 4.03 -8.70
CA VAL A 421 -0.83 3.41 -9.55
C VAL A 421 -2.12 3.14 -8.78
N VAL A 422 -2.03 2.65 -7.54
CA VAL A 422 -3.21 2.34 -6.71
C VAL A 422 -3.95 3.64 -6.35
N LEU A 423 -3.21 4.68 -5.95
CA LEU A 423 -3.78 6.00 -5.67
C LEU A 423 -4.45 6.62 -6.90
N ALA A 424 -3.78 6.60 -8.04
CA ALA A 424 -4.30 7.17 -9.28
C ALA A 424 -5.55 6.40 -9.78
N ALA A 425 -5.50 5.07 -9.78
CA ALA A 425 -6.63 4.21 -10.13
C ALA A 425 -7.82 4.41 -9.20
N THR A 426 -7.60 4.51 -7.88
CA THR A 426 -8.67 4.78 -6.90
C THR A 426 -9.37 6.11 -7.19
N ARG A 427 -8.60 7.18 -7.41
CA ARG A 427 -9.13 8.50 -7.76
C ARG A 427 -9.91 8.48 -9.08
N GLN A 428 -9.42 7.76 -10.09
CA GLN A 428 -10.14 7.62 -11.36
C GLN A 428 -11.42 6.83 -11.19
N LEU A 429 -11.40 5.70 -10.45
CA LEU A 429 -12.59 4.90 -10.19
C LEU A 429 -13.68 5.70 -9.44
N LEU A 430 -13.30 6.53 -8.47
CA LEU A 430 -14.23 7.43 -7.80
C LEU A 430 -14.83 8.47 -8.76
N ARG A 431 -14.01 9.06 -9.65
CA ARG A 431 -14.47 10.01 -10.68
C ARG A 431 -15.37 9.37 -11.73
N LEU A 432 -15.22 8.07 -12.00
CA LEU A 432 -16.07 7.34 -12.93
C LEU A 432 -17.51 7.16 -12.41
N GLN A 433 -17.72 7.20 -11.09
CA GLN A 433 -19.05 7.06 -10.52
C GLN A 433 -19.96 8.21 -10.96
N LYS A 434 -21.10 7.87 -11.57
CA LYS A 434 -22.12 8.86 -11.93
C LYS A 434 -22.93 9.23 -10.70
N GLN A 435 -22.79 10.50 -10.28
CA GLN A 435 -23.54 11.08 -9.18
C GLN A 435 -24.77 11.85 -9.69
N PRO A 436 -25.94 11.80 -8.99
CA PRO A 436 -26.23 11.06 -7.76
C PRO A 436 -26.66 9.60 -7.98
N ALA A 437 -26.57 9.08 -9.21
CA ALA A 437 -27.11 7.77 -9.57
C ALA A 437 -26.40 6.58 -8.88
N GLY A 438 -25.15 6.74 -8.44
CA GLY A 438 -24.38 5.69 -7.77
C GLY A 438 -23.89 4.58 -8.71
N THR A 439 -23.87 4.82 -10.01
CA THR A 439 -23.58 3.80 -11.05
C THR A 439 -22.21 4.03 -11.69
N TRP A 440 -21.53 2.96 -12.10
CA TRP A 440 -20.28 3.04 -12.85
C TRP A 440 -20.49 2.63 -14.32
N PRO A 441 -20.07 3.46 -15.29
CA PRO A 441 -20.00 3.05 -16.68
C PRO A 441 -18.75 2.18 -16.92
N CYS A 442 -18.85 1.22 -17.84
CA CYS A 442 -17.73 0.37 -18.27
C CYS A 442 -17.52 0.55 -19.79
N GLY A 443 -16.44 1.22 -20.21
CA GLY A 443 -16.12 1.56 -21.61
C GLY A 443 -16.47 3.00 -22.03
N HIS A 444 -15.98 3.47 -23.18
CA HIS A 444 -16.16 4.84 -23.72
C HIS A 444 -16.55 4.83 -25.22
N PRO A 445 -17.35 5.79 -25.76
CA PRO A 445 -18.46 6.54 -25.18
C PRO A 445 -19.80 6.14 -25.86
N ASP A 446 -20.63 5.32 -25.22
CA ASP A 446 -22.08 5.31 -25.44
C ASP A 446 -22.76 4.73 -24.18
N PRO A 447 -24.05 5.02 -23.92
CA PRO A 447 -24.68 4.90 -22.61
C PRO A 447 -25.08 3.45 -22.38
N ASP A 448 -24.10 2.58 -22.11
CA ASP A 448 -24.48 1.28 -21.59
C ASP A 448 -25.28 1.49 -20.31
N PRO A 449 -26.47 0.88 -20.21
CA PRO A 449 -27.31 1.07 -19.05
C PRO A 449 -26.52 0.72 -17.79
N PRO A 450 -26.78 1.41 -16.67
CA PRO A 450 -26.11 1.07 -15.43
C PRO A 450 -26.31 -0.41 -15.12
N THR A 451 -25.23 -1.12 -14.85
CA THR A 451 -25.29 -2.54 -14.53
C THR A 451 -24.95 -2.80 -13.08
N VAL A 452 -25.63 -3.77 -12.47
CA VAL A 452 -25.34 -4.19 -11.09
C VAL A 452 -23.94 -4.77 -10.94
N TRP A 453 -23.44 -5.50 -11.94
CA TRP A 453 -22.09 -6.08 -11.91
C TRP A 453 -20.99 -4.99 -11.90
N ALA A 454 -21.17 -3.88 -12.63
CA ALA A 454 -20.19 -2.79 -12.61
C ALA A 454 -20.18 -2.05 -11.26
N VAL A 455 -21.36 -1.93 -10.62
CA VAL A 455 -21.47 -1.40 -9.25
C VAL A 455 -20.75 -2.32 -8.27
N HIS A 456 -20.99 -3.63 -8.36
CA HIS A 456 -20.28 -4.62 -7.55
C HIS A 456 -18.77 -4.52 -7.70
N ASP A 457 -18.26 -4.56 -8.93
CA ASP A 457 -16.82 -4.56 -9.19
C ASP A 457 -16.16 -3.31 -8.60
N ALA A 458 -16.75 -2.13 -8.83
CA ALA A 458 -16.25 -0.87 -8.28
C ALA A 458 -16.25 -0.84 -6.74
N VAL A 459 -17.36 -1.24 -6.13
CA VAL A 459 -17.50 -1.25 -4.66
C VAL A 459 -16.55 -2.28 -4.03
N HIS A 460 -16.37 -3.44 -4.65
CA HIS A 460 -15.40 -4.46 -4.23
C HIS A 460 -13.97 -3.91 -4.24
N ALA A 461 -13.58 -3.24 -5.32
CA ALA A 461 -12.25 -2.65 -5.44
C ALA A 461 -12.01 -1.55 -4.40
N LEU A 462 -12.98 -0.65 -4.21
CA LEU A 462 -12.91 0.39 -3.19
C LEU A 462 -12.85 -0.20 -1.76
N ARG A 463 -13.57 -1.29 -1.50
CA ARG A 463 -13.45 -2.01 -0.22
C ARG A 463 -12.05 -2.59 -0.05
N ALA A 464 -11.47 -3.20 -1.08
CA ALA A 464 -10.10 -3.72 -1.03
C ALA A 464 -9.06 -2.60 -0.77
N VAL A 465 -9.27 -1.41 -1.32
CA VAL A 465 -8.47 -0.22 -1.02
C VAL A 465 -8.57 0.16 0.46
N ILE A 466 -9.79 0.24 1.02
CA ILE A 466 -9.95 0.54 2.45
C ILE A 466 -9.30 -0.54 3.32
N ASP A 467 -9.55 -1.81 3.03
CA ASP A 467 -9.05 -2.93 3.83
C ASP A 467 -7.50 -3.00 3.79
N SER A 468 -6.87 -2.78 2.64
CA SER A 468 -5.40 -2.67 2.55
C SER A 468 -4.87 -1.43 3.27
N SER A 469 -5.59 -0.31 3.17
CA SER A 469 -5.23 0.96 3.82
C SER A 469 -5.36 0.92 5.34
N THR A 470 -6.20 0.05 5.93
CA THR A 470 -6.30 -0.10 7.40
C THR A 470 -5.02 -0.62 8.06
N ARG A 471 -4.11 -1.23 7.29
CA ARG A 471 -2.77 -1.60 7.79
C ARG A 471 -1.87 -0.38 7.98
N ASN A 472 -2.20 0.76 7.36
CA ASN A 472 -1.51 2.03 7.58
C ASN A 472 -2.25 3.23 6.95
N PRO A 473 -3.33 3.80 7.52
CA PRO A 473 -4.01 4.93 6.88
C PRO A 473 -3.23 6.25 6.94
N ALA A 474 -2.40 6.37 7.97
CA ALA A 474 -1.68 7.60 8.32
C ALA A 474 -0.46 7.92 7.43
N PRO A 475 0.20 6.96 6.73
CA PRO A 475 1.33 7.29 5.84
C PRO A 475 1.02 7.33 4.34
N LEU A 476 -0.24 7.23 3.90
CA LEU A 476 -0.59 6.76 2.54
C LEU A 476 -0.25 7.68 1.37
N ILE A 477 0.09 8.94 1.60
CA ILE A 477 0.73 9.80 0.58
C ILE A 477 2.09 10.31 1.10
N ARG A 478 2.44 9.89 2.31
CA ARG A 478 3.66 10.24 3.03
C ARG A 478 4.79 9.27 2.73
N ASP A 479 4.60 8.03 2.29
CA ASP A 479 5.70 7.05 2.19
C ASP A 479 6.96 7.53 1.44
N ARG A 480 6.81 8.19 0.28
CA ARG A 480 7.96 8.79 -0.41
C ARG A 480 8.63 9.92 0.40
N TYR A 481 7.84 10.62 1.21
CA TYR A 481 8.23 11.77 2.01
C TYR A 481 8.76 11.38 3.38
N VAL A 482 8.23 10.33 4.00
CA VAL A 482 8.70 9.66 5.21
C VAL A 482 9.97 8.91 4.89
N ALA A 483 10.07 8.24 3.73
CA ALA A 483 11.32 7.66 3.28
C ALA A 483 12.38 8.73 3.00
N ALA A 484 11.99 9.86 2.38
CA ALA A 484 12.88 11.00 2.19
C ALA A 484 13.31 11.60 3.54
N GLU A 485 12.37 11.86 4.44
CA GLU A 485 12.61 12.33 5.80
C GLU A 485 13.50 11.37 6.58
N ARG A 486 13.26 10.06 6.52
CA ARG A 486 14.06 9.04 7.22
C ARG A 486 15.50 9.05 6.71
N ARG A 487 15.73 9.24 5.40
CA ARG A 487 17.08 9.45 4.84
C ARG A 487 17.70 10.72 5.41
N THR A 488 16.98 11.84 5.35
CA THR A 488 17.43 13.13 5.88
C THR A 488 17.76 13.07 7.38
N MET A 489 16.91 12.41 8.17
CA MET A 489 17.10 12.17 9.61
C MET A 489 18.31 11.27 9.88
N THR A 490 18.53 10.25 9.05
CA THR A 490 19.72 9.38 9.17
C THR A 490 20.99 10.18 8.86
N GLU A 491 21.00 10.98 7.81
CA GLU A 491 22.11 11.87 7.45
C GLU A 491 22.39 12.90 8.54
N LEU A 492 21.35 13.52 9.11
CA LEU A 492 21.46 14.44 10.23
C LEU A 492 22.04 13.75 11.48
N ALA A 493 21.54 12.56 11.83
CA ALA A 493 22.04 11.79 12.96
C ALA A 493 23.52 11.41 12.80
N VAL A 494 23.94 11.00 11.59
CA VAL A 494 25.34 10.72 11.27
C VAL A 494 26.20 11.99 11.40
N SER A 495 25.71 13.13 10.92
CA SER A 495 26.39 14.43 11.03
C SER A 495 26.62 14.83 12.49
N LEU A 496 25.60 14.65 13.35
CA LEU A 496 25.69 14.96 14.78
C LEU A 496 26.61 13.97 15.54
N LEU A 497 26.49 12.66 15.29
CA LEU A 497 27.33 11.64 15.95
C LEU A 497 28.81 11.71 15.54
N GLY A 498 29.10 12.15 14.31
CA GLY A 498 30.48 12.42 13.86
C GLY A 498 31.17 13.53 14.65
N GLN A 499 30.41 14.42 15.30
CA GLN A 499 30.96 15.51 16.11
C GLN A 499 31.32 15.09 17.53
N ASP A 500 30.52 14.26 18.21
CA ASP A 500 30.85 13.77 19.56
C ASP A 500 32.15 12.94 19.57
N LEU A 501 32.50 12.33 18.43
CA LEU A 501 33.75 11.59 18.25
C LEU A 501 34.97 12.45 17.89
N SER A 502 34.76 13.71 17.49
CA SER A 502 35.83 14.66 17.09
C SER A 502 35.99 15.84 18.05
N GLY A 503 35.00 16.11 18.91
CA GLY A 503 35.04 17.14 19.96
C GLY A 503 35.86 16.80 21.21
N GLY A 504 36.53 15.64 21.22
CA GLY A 504 37.35 15.14 22.33
C GLY A 504 38.86 15.28 22.13
N GLU A 505 39.36 16.27 21.38
CA GLU A 505 40.80 16.53 21.27
C GLU A 505 41.20 17.82 21.99
N SER A 506 41.33 17.74 23.32
CA SER A 506 42.32 18.53 24.04
C SER A 506 42.86 17.75 25.24
N SER A 507 44.20 17.76 25.37
CA SER A 507 45.07 17.03 26.31
C SER A 507 45.47 15.59 25.90
N GLY A 508 46.79 15.39 25.79
CA GLY A 508 47.42 14.30 25.07
C GLY A 508 47.43 12.94 25.77
N GLY A 509 47.24 11.90 24.95
CA GLY A 509 47.41 10.47 25.23
C GLY A 509 46.94 9.68 23.99
N PRO A 510 47.52 8.52 23.63
CA PRO A 510 47.39 7.96 22.28
C PRO A 510 45.97 7.39 22.02
N PRO A 511 45.22 7.85 20.98
CA PRO A 511 43.88 7.34 20.71
C PRO A 511 43.94 6.26 19.62
N ARG A 512 44.35 5.04 20.01
CA ARG A 512 44.11 3.83 19.18
C ARG A 512 43.45 2.68 19.95
N GLN A 513 43.38 2.76 21.28
CA GLN A 513 42.88 1.66 22.12
C GLN A 513 41.37 1.76 22.41
N HIS A 514 40.81 2.97 22.54
CA HIS A 514 39.38 3.16 22.84
C HIS A 514 38.44 2.79 21.68
N ARG A 515 38.89 3.00 20.44
CA ARG A 515 38.14 2.70 19.20
C ARG A 515 37.96 1.20 18.96
N ASN A 516 38.88 0.38 19.48
CA ASN A 516 38.77 -1.07 19.46
C ASN A 516 37.96 -1.60 20.64
N TRP A 517 38.02 -0.97 21.81
CA TRP A 517 37.29 -1.48 22.98
C TRP A 517 35.77 -1.41 22.80
N ILE A 518 35.21 -0.30 22.27
CA ILE A 518 33.75 -0.17 22.09
C ILE A 518 33.22 -1.11 21.02
N SER A 519 33.91 -1.26 19.88
CA SER A 519 33.52 -2.20 18.83
C SER A 519 33.68 -3.67 19.29
N THR A 520 34.72 -3.97 20.07
CA THR A 520 34.91 -5.30 20.66
C THR A 520 33.83 -5.58 21.72
N LEU A 521 33.44 -4.59 22.53
CA LEU A 521 32.37 -4.72 23.52
C LEU A 521 31.02 -4.97 22.84
N TRP A 522 30.73 -4.23 21.77
CA TRP A 522 29.50 -4.38 20.99
C TRP A 522 29.44 -5.72 20.26
N LEU A 523 30.52 -6.15 19.60
CA LEU A 523 30.58 -7.48 18.99
C LEU A 523 30.47 -8.59 20.03
N SER A 524 31.08 -8.42 21.21
CA SER A 524 31.00 -9.42 22.29
C SER A 524 29.57 -9.54 22.82
N LEU A 525 28.87 -8.42 23.03
CA LEU A 525 27.46 -8.41 23.43
C LEU A 525 26.55 -9.02 22.38
N LEU A 526 26.77 -8.71 21.09
CA LEU A 526 26.03 -9.30 19.98
C LEU A 526 26.23 -10.83 19.90
N THR A 527 27.48 -11.28 20.10
CA THR A 527 27.82 -12.71 20.06
C THR A 527 27.17 -13.46 21.23
N VAL A 528 27.15 -12.86 22.42
CA VAL A 528 26.46 -13.41 23.59
C VAL A 528 24.94 -13.48 23.36
N ALA A 529 24.35 -12.43 22.78
CA ALA A 529 22.92 -12.41 22.48
C ALA A 529 22.53 -13.50 21.45
N VAL A 530 23.31 -13.66 20.37
CA VAL A 530 23.07 -14.72 19.36
C VAL A 530 23.26 -16.11 19.97
N ALA A 531 24.26 -16.31 20.83
CA ALA A 531 24.46 -17.58 21.53
C ALA A 531 23.28 -17.90 22.47
N LEU A 532 22.77 -16.92 23.23
CA LEU A 532 21.63 -17.10 24.12
C LEU A 532 20.35 -17.45 23.35
N ILE A 533 20.09 -16.76 22.24
CA ILE A 533 18.95 -17.06 21.35
C ILE A 533 19.06 -18.47 20.78
N GLY A 534 20.26 -18.89 20.34
CA GLY A 534 20.49 -20.25 19.85
C GLY A 534 20.28 -21.32 20.92
N LEU A 535 20.70 -21.07 22.16
CA LEU A 535 20.50 -21.97 23.29
C LEU A 535 19.04 -22.09 23.71
N GLU A 536 18.26 -21.01 23.57
CA GLU A 536 16.83 -20.98 23.83
C GLU A 536 16.04 -21.72 22.73
N GLN A 537 16.31 -21.44 21.45
CA GLN A 537 15.65 -22.11 20.33
C GLN A 537 15.88 -23.63 20.29
N LEU A 538 17.01 -24.10 20.80
CA LEU A 538 17.34 -25.52 20.89
C LEU A 538 16.84 -26.18 22.19
N GLY A 539 16.16 -25.43 23.07
CA GLY A 539 15.66 -25.93 24.36
C GLY A 539 16.76 -26.39 25.32
N ILE A 540 17.99 -25.90 25.16
CA ILE A 540 19.17 -26.32 25.93
C ILE A 540 19.15 -25.67 27.32
N LEU A 541 18.63 -24.45 27.43
CA LEU A 541 18.46 -23.73 28.71
C LEU A 541 17.51 -24.47 29.66
N GLU A 542 16.41 -25.05 29.14
CA GLU A 542 15.48 -25.86 29.93
C GLU A 542 16.10 -27.21 30.34
N LYS A 543 16.90 -27.83 29.47
CA LYS A 543 17.60 -29.09 29.77
C LYS A 543 18.69 -28.94 30.83
N LEU A 544 19.36 -27.79 30.93
CA LEU A 544 20.33 -27.48 32.00
C LEU A 544 19.67 -27.39 33.39
N GLN A 545 18.37 -27.06 33.46
CA GLN A 545 17.61 -26.98 34.70
C GLN A 545 16.93 -28.31 35.10
N SER A 546 17.08 -29.36 34.28
CA SER A 546 16.49 -30.69 34.55
C SER A 546 17.26 -31.46 35.64
N SER A 547 16.57 -32.34 36.39
CA SER A 547 17.14 -33.10 37.52
C SER A 547 17.94 -34.35 37.14
N SER A 548 18.11 -34.64 35.84
CA SER A 548 18.82 -35.82 35.35
C SER A 548 20.29 -35.48 35.01
N GLY A 549 21.25 -36.21 35.57
CA GLY A 549 22.67 -35.93 35.38
C GLY A 549 23.18 -36.09 33.93
N LEU A 550 22.57 -37.00 33.15
CA LEU A 550 22.94 -37.24 31.74
C LEU A 550 22.48 -36.12 30.80
N SER A 551 21.30 -35.53 31.05
CA SER A 551 20.83 -34.36 30.29
C SER A 551 21.62 -33.10 30.59
N GLN A 552 22.07 -32.93 31.84
CA GLN A 552 22.95 -31.80 32.21
C GLN A 552 24.32 -31.87 31.54
N VAL A 553 24.95 -33.05 31.50
CA VAL A 553 26.25 -33.24 30.82
C VAL A 553 26.12 -33.00 29.32
N GLY A 554 25.07 -33.53 28.68
CA GLY A 554 24.82 -33.30 27.25
C GLY A 554 24.53 -31.83 26.91
N ALA A 555 23.76 -31.14 27.76
CA ALA A 555 23.44 -29.73 27.58
C ALA A 555 24.65 -28.81 27.82
N ALA A 556 25.53 -29.14 28.77
CA ALA A 556 26.78 -28.43 28.99
C ALA A 556 27.74 -28.56 27.79
N LEU A 557 27.81 -29.75 27.18
CA LEU A 557 28.64 -30.00 26.00
C LEU A 557 28.11 -29.24 24.77
N ALA A 558 26.80 -29.22 24.56
CA ALA A 558 26.17 -28.46 23.48
C ALA A 558 26.34 -26.94 23.67
N ALA A 559 26.19 -26.44 24.90
CA ALA A 559 26.45 -25.04 25.22
C ALA A 559 27.90 -24.65 24.93
N PHE A 560 28.87 -25.49 25.34
CA PHE A 560 30.28 -25.27 25.05
C PHE A 560 30.57 -25.19 23.54
N VAL A 561 29.96 -26.05 22.72
CA VAL A 561 30.14 -26.02 21.26
C VAL A 561 29.54 -24.75 20.65
N VAL A 562 28.32 -24.36 21.04
CA VAL A 562 27.67 -23.15 20.52
C VAL A 562 28.47 -21.89 20.88
N THR A 563 28.94 -21.79 22.13
CA THR A 563 29.75 -20.64 22.57
C THR A 563 31.14 -20.62 21.90
N SER A 564 31.76 -21.79 21.71
CA SER A 564 33.07 -21.88 21.04
C SER A 564 33.00 -21.52 19.56
N VAL A 565 31.97 -22.00 18.85
CA VAL A 565 31.75 -21.67 17.43
C VAL A 565 31.38 -20.19 17.26
N GLY A 566 30.53 -19.65 18.14
CA GLY A 566 30.18 -18.22 18.14
C GLY A 566 31.39 -17.30 18.37
N ALA A 567 32.31 -17.68 19.26
CA ALA A 567 33.51 -16.91 19.55
C ALA A 567 34.58 -16.97 18.43
N LEU A 568 34.66 -18.10 17.70
CA LEU A 568 35.67 -18.31 16.65
C LEU A 568 35.21 -17.89 15.24
N ALA A 569 33.91 -17.79 14.99
CA ALA A 569 33.36 -17.42 13.69
C ALA A 569 33.86 -16.04 13.16
N PRO A 570 33.96 -14.97 13.99
CA PRO A 570 34.48 -13.69 13.53
C PRO A 570 35.96 -13.76 13.14
N THR A 571 36.76 -14.53 13.87
CA THR A 571 38.20 -14.71 13.58
C THR A 571 38.45 -15.52 12.31
N ILE A 572 37.65 -16.55 12.06
CA ILE A 572 37.75 -17.38 10.85
C ILE A 572 37.28 -16.57 9.61
N ALA A 573 36.17 -15.84 9.73
CA ALA A 573 35.66 -14.99 8.65
C ALA A 573 36.62 -13.83 8.32
N ALA A 574 37.26 -13.23 9.34
CA ALA A 574 38.26 -12.19 9.14
C ALA A 574 39.51 -12.71 8.43
N GLU A 575 39.99 -13.91 8.78
CA GLU A 575 41.16 -14.53 8.15
C GLU A 575 40.85 -14.97 6.71
N GLU A 576 39.66 -15.52 6.46
CA GLU A 576 39.23 -15.89 5.11
C GLU A 576 39.07 -14.67 4.19
N TYR A 577 38.54 -13.55 4.70
CA TYR A 577 38.48 -12.29 3.97
C TYR A 577 39.89 -11.77 3.63
N ARG A 578 40.85 -11.90 4.56
CA ARG A 578 42.24 -11.51 4.36
C ARG A 578 42.92 -12.34 3.28
N ILE A 579 42.68 -13.65 3.28
CA ILE A 579 43.19 -14.58 2.27
C ILE A 579 42.61 -14.24 0.89
N ARG A 580 41.29 -14.06 0.76
CA ARG A 580 40.65 -13.70 -0.52
C ARG A 580 41.15 -12.37 -1.07
N ARG A 581 41.39 -11.38 -0.21
CA ARG A 581 41.96 -10.08 -0.60
C ARG A 581 43.42 -10.19 -1.02
N SER A 582 44.21 -11.08 -0.40
CA SER A 582 45.59 -11.34 -0.83
C SER A 582 45.65 -12.01 -2.21
N GLN A 583 44.72 -12.95 -2.47
CA GLN A 583 44.61 -13.63 -3.77
C GLN A 583 44.11 -12.69 -4.88
N SER A 584 43.19 -11.75 -4.57
CA SER A 584 42.75 -10.76 -5.55
C SER A 584 43.86 -9.77 -5.91
N LYS A 585 44.70 -9.40 -4.94
CA LYS A 585 45.86 -8.52 -5.16
C LYS A 585 46.95 -9.19 -6.00
N ASN A 586 47.22 -10.48 -5.76
CA ASN A 586 48.18 -11.25 -6.57
C ASN A 586 47.68 -11.45 -8.01
N ARG A 587 46.38 -11.68 -8.24
CA ARG A 587 45.82 -11.76 -9.61
C ARG A 587 45.81 -10.44 -10.37
N GLN A 588 45.87 -9.30 -9.68
CA GLN A 588 46.02 -7.98 -10.29
C GLN A 588 47.48 -7.69 -10.68
N LEU A 589 48.45 -8.14 -9.87
CA LEU A 589 49.88 -8.01 -10.16
C LEU A 589 50.39 -8.97 -11.25
N GLU A 590 49.68 -10.06 -11.54
CA GLU A 590 49.98 -10.95 -12.68
C GLU A 590 49.35 -10.48 -14.01
N LYS A 591 48.54 -9.41 -14.00
CA LYS A 591 47.86 -8.83 -15.17
C LYS A 591 48.40 -7.46 -15.59
N GLU A 592 49.26 -6.86 -14.79
CA GLU A 592 50.14 -5.72 -15.14
C GLU A 592 51.52 -6.25 -15.50
#